data_AF-A0A3Q0EUJ1-F1
#
_entry.id   AF-A0A3Q0EUJ1-F1
#
_cell.length_a   1.000
_cell.length_b   1.000
_cell.length_c   1.000
_cell.angle_alpha   90.00
_cell.angle_beta   90.00
_cell.angle_gamma   90.00
#
_symmetry.space_group_name_H-M   'P 1'
#
loop_
_entity.id
_entity.type
_entity.pdbx_description
1 polymer ?
#
loop_
_entity_poly.entity_id
_entity_poly.type
_entity_poly.pdbx_seq_one_letter_code
_entity_poly.pdbx_strand_id
1 'polypeptide(L)'
;MTDDKSQHNASIWHDIKKLEIFQMFDIFPFDNAGKHFRIGVLESKRVVVVMCGLGMLNAGISTQLLLTLFDVKGVLHYGIAGNANPKLQIGDVTIPQYWAHTGLWHWQRLGEENGDFNTKFGYLEFAEYSNSTKDLNTDTNLLNKVWYQPEEIFPVNGIPEARHHIFWTRVDKTYFKIAGKLKV
;
A
#
# COMPACT_ATOMS: atom_id res chain seq x y z
N MET A 1 -2.64 -25.08 -3.95
CA MET A 1 -1.30 -24.77 -4.45
C MET A 1 -0.69 -23.74 -3.51
N THR A 2 0.04 -24.19 -2.50
CA THR A 2 0.68 -23.32 -1.51
C THR A 2 1.95 -22.78 -2.14
N ASP A 3 1.95 -21.49 -2.46
CA ASP A 3 3.14 -20.76 -2.87
C ASP A 3 4.18 -20.83 -1.75
N ASP A 4 5.34 -21.43 -2.04
CA ASP A 4 6.43 -21.62 -1.08
C ASP A 4 7.14 -20.28 -0.84
N LYS A 5 6.55 -19.47 0.04
CA LYS A 5 7.04 -18.13 0.42
C LYS A 5 8.48 -18.14 0.95
N SER A 6 9.04 -19.29 1.33
CA SER A 6 10.43 -19.41 1.73
C SER A 6 11.40 -19.17 0.57
N GLN A 7 11.04 -19.59 -0.65
CA GLN A 7 11.87 -19.43 -1.85
C GLN A 7 11.86 -17.98 -2.37
N HIS A 8 10.71 -17.30 -2.31
CA HIS A 8 10.62 -15.89 -2.73
C HIS A 8 11.43 -14.95 -1.81
N ASN A 9 11.40 -15.20 -0.50
CA ASN A 9 12.19 -14.44 0.47
C ASN A 9 13.70 -14.65 0.29
N ALA A 10 14.13 -15.87 -0.09
CA ALA A 10 15.53 -16.15 -0.42
C ALA A 10 15.99 -15.41 -1.69
N SER A 11 15.11 -15.24 -2.68
CA SER A 11 15.41 -14.53 -3.94
C SER A 11 15.74 -13.05 -3.73
N ILE A 12 14.96 -12.33 -2.91
CA ILE A 12 15.18 -10.89 -2.71
C ILE A 12 16.54 -10.62 -2.03
N TRP A 13 16.93 -11.47 -1.08
CA TRP A 13 18.25 -11.37 -0.46
C TRP A 13 19.38 -11.77 -1.39
N HIS A 14 19.15 -12.73 -2.28
CA HIS A 14 20.08 -13.07 -3.35
C HIS A 14 20.32 -11.87 -4.27
N ASP A 15 19.26 -11.13 -4.62
CA ASP A 15 19.35 -9.95 -5.49
C ASP A 15 20.04 -8.77 -4.79
N ILE A 16 19.76 -8.50 -3.51
CA ILE A 16 20.46 -7.46 -2.74
C ILE A 16 21.94 -7.79 -2.57
N LYS A 17 22.28 -9.07 -2.30
CA LYS A 17 23.68 -9.50 -2.19
C LYS A 17 24.44 -9.38 -3.51
N LYS A 18 23.77 -9.63 -4.64
CA LYS A 18 24.36 -9.48 -5.98
C LYS A 18 24.71 -8.04 -6.34
N LEU A 19 24.09 -7.06 -5.70
CA LEU A 19 24.33 -5.67 -6.07
C LEU A 19 25.75 -5.18 -5.74
N GLU A 20 26.58 -5.93 -4.99
CA GLU A 20 27.97 -5.59 -4.57
C GLU A 20 28.15 -4.24 -3.83
N ILE A 21 27.13 -3.38 -3.83
CA ILE A 21 27.11 -2.04 -3.23
C ILE A 21 26.55 -2.03 -1.81
N PHE A 22 25.89 -3.11 -1.38
CA PHE A 22 25.39 -3.25 0.00
C PHE A 22 26.38 -4.04 0.85
N GLN A 23 27.03 -3.35 1.78
CA GLN A 23 27.92 -3.95 2.77
C GLN A 23 27.15 -4.13 4.08
N MET A 24 26.77 -5.37 4.38
CA MET A 24 26.15 -5.70 5.65
C MET A 24 27.19 -5.60 6.76
N PHE A 25 26.82 -5.04 7.92
CA PHE A 25 27.68 -5.14 9.08
C PHE A 25 27.72 -6.59 9.56
N ASP A 26 28.89 -7.08 9.97
CA ASP A 26 29.05 -8.39 10.64
C ASP A 26 28.48 -8.34 12.06
N ILE A 27 27.18 -8.12 12.15
CA ILE A 27 26.38 -8.21 13.35
C ILE A 27 25.32 -9.29 13.11
N PHE A 28 24.97 -10.03 14.17
CA PHE A 28 23.84 -10.95 14.10
C PHE A 28 22.58 -10.22 13.59
N PRO A 29 21.74 -10.86 12.76
CA PRO A 29 20.49 -10.26 12.33
C PRO A 29 19.68 -9.83 13.55
N PHE A 30 19.26 -8.56 13.55
CA PHE A 30 18.43 -8.04 14.62
C PHE A 30 16.99 -8.42 14.32
N ASP A 31 16.43 -9.29 15.15
CA ASP A 31 15.08 -9.81 14.96
C ASP A 31 14.12 -9.18 15.96
N ASN A 32 12.99 -8.66 15.45
CA ASN A 32 11.97 -8.07 16.30
C ASN A 32 10.57 -8.30 15.69
N ALA A 33 9.59 -8.67 16.51
CA ALA A 33 8.20 -8.88 16.11
C ALA A 33 8.04 -9.77 14.84
N GLY A 34 8.84 -10.84 14.73
CA GLY A 34 8.82 -11.76 13.60
C GLY A 34 9.45 -11.20 12.31
N LYS A 35 10.25 -10.14 12.40
CA LYS A 35 10.93 -9.50 11.25
C LYS A 35 12.44 -9.50 11.46
N HIS A 36 13.15 -9.84 10.38
CA HIS A 36 14.61 -9.82 10.33
C HIS A 36 15.09 -8.48 9.75
N PHE A 37 15.72 -7.65 10.58
CA PHE A 37 16.33 -6.38 10.16
C PHE A 37 17.79 -6.59 9.79
N ARG A 38 18.17 -6.14 8.61
CA ARG A 38 19.56 -6.19 8.14
C ARG A 38 20.10 -4.77 8.04
N ILE A 39 21.21 -4.54 8.72
CA ILE A 39 21.81 -3.23 8.87
C ILE A 39 23.13 -3.23 8.13
N GLY A 40 23.38 -2.17 7.36
CA GLY A 40 24.59 -2.07 6.58
C GLY A 40 24.78 -0.68 5.99
N VAL A 41 25.62 -0.63 4.97
CA VAL A 41 25.95 0.58 4.22
C VAL A 41 25.69 0.33 2.74
N LEU A 42 25.03 1.30 2.10
CA LEU A 42 24.80 1.37 0.66
C LEU A 42 25.33 2.71 0.19
N GLU A 43 26.34 2.73 -0.70
CA GLU A 43 26.91 3.99 -1.23
C GLU A 43 27.27 4.99 -0.11
N SER A 44 27.96 4.51 0.94
CA SER A 44 28.31 5.29 2.14
C SER A 44 27.12 5.80 2.98
N LYS A 45 25.90 5.33 2.73
CA LYS A 45 24.70 5.61 3.54
C LYS A 45 24.35 4.42 4.41
N ARG A 46 24.17 4.65 5.71
CA ARG A 46 23.61 3.63 6.61
C ARG A 46 22.18 3.34 6.22
N VAL A 47 21.87 2.06 6.06
CA VAL A 47 20.57 1.57 5.62
C VAL A 47 20.15 0.39 6.49
N VAL A 48 18.84 0.30 6.73
CA VAL A 48 18.20 -0.84 7.38
C VAL A 48 17.20 -1.42 6.39
N VAL A 49 17.35 -2.69 6.06
CA VAL A 49 16.47 -3.40 5.13
C VAL A 49 15.66 -4.44 5.90
N VAL A 50 14.34 -4.39 5.72
CA VAL A 50 13.40 -5.31 6.35
C VAL A 50 12.33 -5.69 5.34
N MET A 51 11.92 -6.96 5.37
CA MET A 51 10.83 -7.46 4.54
C MET A 51 9.49 -6.96 5.11
N CYS A 52 8.72 -6.23 4.30
CA CYS A 52 7.38 -5.77 4.69
C CYS A 52 6.30 -6.84 4.57
N GLY A 53 6.53 -7.91 3.81
CA GLY A 53 5.52 -8.95 3.57
C GLY A 53 4.38 -8.47 2.67
N LEU A 54 3.24 -9.17 2.73
CA LEU A 54 2.06 -8.87 1.91
C LEU A 54 1.01 -8.06 2.69
N GLY A 55 0.39 -7.11 2.00
CA GLY A 55 -0.73 -6.32 2.50
C GLY A 55 -0.33 -5.12 3.38
N MET A 56 -1.26 -4.19 3.52
CA MET A 56 -1.02 -2.93 4.25
C MET A 56 -0.79 -3.12 5.75
N LEU A 57 -1.37 -4.15 6.36
CA LEU A 57 -1.16 -4.46 7.79
C LEU A 57 0.33 -4.70 8.07
N ASN A 58 0.97 -5.58 7.29
CA ASN A 58 2.37 -5.89 7.51
C ASN A 58 3.29 -4.72 7.12
N ALA A 59 2.95 -3.97 6.07
CA ALA A 59 3.66 -2.76 5.68
C ALA A 59 3.63 -1.70 6.79
N GLY A 60 2.46 -1.42 7.36
CA GLY A 60 2.29 -0.49 8.46
C GLY A 60 3.08 -0.89 9.70
N ILE A 61 3.01 -2.18 10.11
CA ILE A 61 3.79 -2.69 11.25
C ILE A 61 5.29 -2.59 10.98
N SER A 62 5.76 -2.98 9.78
CA SER A 62 7.18 -2.86 9.42
C SER A 62 7.67 -1.41 9.47
N THR A 63 6.91 -0.48 8.91
CA THR A 63 7.25 0.95 8.94
C THR A 63 7.24 1.49 10.37
N GLN A 64 6.25 1.13 11.18
CA GLN A 64 6.20 1.55 12.59
C GLN A 64 7.41 1.03 13.37
N LEU A 65 7.79 -0.23 13.18
CA LEU A 65 8.96 -0.81 13.83
C LEU A 65 10.26 -0.14 13.37
N LEU A 66 10.40 0.18 12.08
CA LEU A 66 11.55 0.94 11.58
C LEU A 66 11.67 2.30 12.28
N LEU A 67 10.56 3.05 12.36
CA LEU A 67 10.53 4.37 12.98
C LEU A 67 10.72 4.33 14.51
N THR A 68 10.34 3.23 15.15
CA THR A 68 10.43 3.06 16.61
C THR A 68 11.83 2.61 17.05
N LEU A 69 12.45 1.70 16.28
CA LEU A 69 13.68 1.01 16.68
C LEU A 69 14.95 1.70 16.16
N PHE A 70 14.82 2.57 15.14
CA PHE A 70 15.95 3.20 14.48
C PHE A 70 15.70 4.69 14.25
N ASP A 71 16.77 5.49 14.23
CA ASP A 71 16.74 6.89 13.80
C ASP A 71 16.68 6.98 12.27
N VAL A 72 15.48 6.81 11.72
CA VAL A 72 15.23 6.74 10.28
C VAL A 72 14.96 8.13 9.72
N LYS A 73 15.77 8.55 8.73
CA LYS A 73 15.57 9.82 8.01
C LYS A 73 14.52 9.76 6.90
N GLY A 74 14.20 8.56 6.44
CA GLY A 74 13.16 8.34 5.45
C GLY A 74 13.05 6.86 5.08
N VAL A 75 11.92 6.51 4.48
CA VAL A 75 11.56 5.13 4.15
C VAL A 75 11.41 5.02 2.64
N LEU A 76 12.13 4.08 2.04
CA LEU A 76 11.97 3.68 0.65
C LEU A 76 11.23 2.33 0.62
N HIS A 77 10.11 2.29 -0.09
CA HIS A 77 9.39 1.05 -0.36
C HIS A 77 9.52 0.73 -1.85
N TYR A 78 9.91 -0.51 -2.17
CA TYR A 78 9.99 -1.02 -3.53
C TYR A 78 9.42 -2.43 -3.58
N GLY A 79 9.02 -2.87 -4.77
CA GLY A 79 8.47 -4.18 -5.00
C GLY A 79 7.99 -4.34 -6.43
N ILE A 80 7.39 -5.48 -6.72
CA ILE A 80 6.74 -5.76 -7.99
C ILE A 80 5.27 -5.30 -7.94
N ALA A 81 4.75 -4.87 -9.08
CA ALA A 81 3.35 -4.46 -9.20
C ALA A 81 2.79 -4.88 -10.57
N GLY A 82 1.49 -5.21 -10.58
CA GLY A 82 0.72 -5.22 -11.82
C GLY A 82 0.42 -3.78 -12.25
N ASN A 83 0.29 -3.55 -13.55
CA ASN A 83 -0.03 -2.23 -14.08
C ASN A 83 -1.35 -2.29 -14.87
N ALA A 84 -2.14 -1.22 -14.81
CA ALA A 84 -3.37 -1.05 -15.60
C ALA A 84 -3.18 -0.09 -16.78
N ASN A 85 -1.96 0.41 -17.00
CA ASN A 85 -1.67 1.35 -18.07
C ASN A 85 -1.21 0.56 -19.31
N PRO A 86 -2.01 0.49 -20.39
CA PRO A 86 -1.68 -0.35 -21.55
C PRO A 86 -0.38 0.05 -22.26
N LYS A 87 0.21 1.20 -21.93
CA LYS A 87 1.50 1.65 -22.46
C LYS A 87 2.70 1.05 -21.71
N LEU A 88 2.51 0.49 -20.52
CA LEU A 88 3.59 -0.10 -19.73
C LEU A 88 3.74 -1.60 -20.03
N GLN A 89 4.97 -2.06 -20.10
CA GLN A 89 5.33 -3.46 -20.38
C GLN A 89 5.84 -4.16 -19.12
N ILE A 90 5.92 -5.50 -19.19
CA ILE A 90 6.57 -6.30 -18.13
C ILE A 90 8.04 -5.87 -18.04
N GLY A 91 8.50 -5.58 -16.83
CA GLY A 91 9.86 -5.11 -16.56
C GLY A 91 10.00 -3.59 -16.47
N ASP A 92 8.96 -2.83 -16.83
CA ASP A 92 8.99 -1.37 -16.66
C ASP A 92 9.07 -1.00 -15.18
N VAL A 93 10.02 -0.12 -14.86
CA VAL A 93 10.17 0.45 -13.53
C VAL A 93 9.34 1.73 -13.45
N THR A 94 8.40 1.78 -12.52
CA THR A 94 7.55 2.95 -12.31
C THR A 94 7.83 3.58 -10.95
N ILE A 95 7.80 4.91 -10.92
CA ILE A 95 7.94 5.71 -9.70
C ILE A 95 6.63 6.48 -9.53
N PRO A 96 5.78 6.08 -8.57
CA PRO A 96 4.49 6.75 -8.39
C PRO A 96 4.69 8.14 -7.78
N GLN A 97 3.99 9.14 -8.33
CA GLN A 97 3.91 10.47 -7.70
C GLN A 97 2.88 10.49 -6.56
N TYR A 98 1.84 9.67 -6.69
CA TYR A 98 0.76 9.49 -5.75
C TYR A 98 0.42 8.00 -5.62
N TRP A 99 -0.12 7.62 -4.48
CA TRP A 99 -0.73 6.32 -4.24
C TRP A 99 -2.08 6.51 -3.54
N ALA A 100 -2.95 5.51 -3.60
CA ALA A 100 -4.27 5.53 -2.99
C ALA A 100 -4.56 4.18 -2.36
N HIS A 101 -5.31 4.16 -1.26
CA HIS A 101 -5.92 2.94 -0.75
C HIS A 101 -7.37 2.88 -1.22
N THR A 102 -7.70 1.83 -1.95
CA THR A 102 -9.01 1.63 -2.61
C THR A 102 -9.85 0.53 -1.95
N GLY A 103 -9.43 0.06 -0.78
CA GLY A 103 -10.02 -1.10 -0.11
C GLY A 103 -11.18 -0.79 0.83
N LEU A 104 -11.46 0.49 1.09
CA LEU A 104 -12.53 0.90 2.00
C LEU A 104 -13.84 1.14 1.24
N TRP A 105 -14.85 0.35 1.57
CA TRP A 105 -16.17 0.38 0.92
C TRP A 105 -17.26 0.35 1.99
N HIS A 106 -18.29 1.17 1.80
CA HIS A 106 -19.47 1.18 2.65
C HIS A 106 -20.61 0.45 1.96
N TRP A 107 -21.18 -0.53 2.65
CA TRP A 107 -22.39 -1.22 2.21
C TRP A 107 -23.60 -0.61 2.92
N GLN A 108 -24.55 -0.06 2.16
CA GLN A 108 -25.73 0.57 2.73
C GLN A 108 -26.67 -0.42 3.40
N ARG A 109 -26.97 -0.20 4.67
CA ARG A 109 -27.96 -1.01 5.40
C ARG A 109 -29.37 -0.55 5.05
N LEU A 110 -30.33 -1.49 5.08
CA LEU A 110 -31.73 -1.15 4.87
C LEU A 110 -32.22 -0.18 5.95
N GLY A 111 -32.79 0.96 5.54
CA GLY A 111 -33.25 2.01 6.45
C GLY A 111 -32.13 2.93 6.98
N GLU A 112 -30.90 2.80 6.49
CA GLU A 112 -29.82 3.74 6.80
C GLU A 112 -30.04 5.07 6.07
N GLU A 113 -30.14 6.16 6.84
CA GLU A 113 -30.14 7.52 6.30
C GLU A 113 -28.76 7.91 5.75
N ASN A 114 -28.72 8.89 4.85
CA ASN A 114 -27.47 9.36 4.25
C ASN A 114 -26.56 9.97 5.33
N GLY A 115 -25.49 9.26 5.71
CA GLY A 115 -24.43 9.76 6.59
C GLY A 115 -23.40 10.65 5.86
N ASP A 116 -22.26 10.92 6.54
CA ASP A 116 -21.10 11.67 6.01
C ASP A 116 -20.27 10.81 5.03
N PHE A 117 -20.95 10.20 4.07
CA PHE A 117 -20.36 9.27 3.13
C PHE A 117 -20.16 9.92 1.76
N ASN A 118 -19.02 9.67 1.13
CA ASN A 118 -18.79 10.11 -0.24
C ASN A 118 -19.52 9.18 -1.22
N THR A 119 -20.60 9.65 -1.84
CA THR A 119 -21.37 8.88 -2.84
C THR A 119 -20.92 9.12 -4.29
N LYS A 120 -19.87 9.91 -4.50
CA LYS A 120 -19.43 10.31 -5.85
C LYS A 120 -18.68 9.22 -6.59
N PHE A 121 -17.96 8.35 -5.88
CA PHE A 121 -17.08 7.35 -6.47
C PHE A 121 -17.49 5.94 -6.04
N GLY A 122 -17.39 4.99 -6.97
CA GLY A 122 -17.70 3.59 -6.70
C GLY A 122 -19.17 3.30 -6.40
N TYR A 123 -20.10 4.19 -6.74
CA TYR A 123 -21.53 3.96 -6.57
C TYR A 123 -21.96 2.75 -7.40
N LEU A 124 -22.42 1.70 -6.73
CA LEU A 124 -22.94 0.49 -7.34
C LEU A 124 -24.26 0.11 -6.66
N GLU A 125 -25.35 0.09 -7.43
CA GLU A 125 -26.65 -0.36 -6.98
C GLU A 125 -26.90 -1.78 -7.49
N PHE A 126 -26.94 -2.76 -6.58
CA PHE A 126 -27.00 -4.18 -6.96
C PHE A 126 -28.29 -4.54 -7.70
N ALA A 127 -29.36 -3.78 -7.51
CA ALA A 127 -30.62 -3.97 -8.22
C ALA A 127 -30.44 -3.84 -9.74
N GLU A 128 -29.57 -2.95 -10.22
CA GLU A 128 -29.30 -2.73 -11.65
C GLU A 128 -28.68 -3.96 -12.35
N TYR A 129 -28.08 -4.87 -11.58
CA TYR A 129 -27.44 -6.09 -12.07
C TYR A 129 -28.29 -7.34 -11.81
N SER A 130 -29.50 -7.17 -11.30
CA SER A 130 -30.41 -8.29 -11.07
C SER A 130 -30.99 -8.75 -12.40
N ASN A 131 -30.79 -10.03 -12.72
CA ASN A 131 -31.51 -10.65 -13.83
C ASN A 131 -32.96 -10.82 -13.38
N SER A 132 -33.83 -9.90 -13.77
CA SER A 132 -35.25 -9.91 -13.40
C SER A 132 -35.92 -11.20 -13.89
N THR A 133 -35.96 -12.24 -13.06
CA THR A 133 -37.00 -13.25 -13.20
C THR A 133 -38.33 -12.54 -13.01
N LYS A 134 -39.26 -12.75 -13.93
CA LYS A 134 -40.56 -12.06 -14.07
C LYS A 134 -41.49 -12.11 -12.84
N ASP A 135 -41.03 -12.63 -11.72
CA ASP A 135 -41.84 -12.99 -10.55
C ASP A 135 -41.72 -11.99 -9.39
N LEU A 136 -40.84 -10.98 -9.48
CA LEU A 136 -40.73 -9.91 -8.48
C LEU A 136 -41.13 -8.58 -9.11
N ASN A 137 -42.31 -8.08 -8.74
CA ASN A 137 -42.85 -6.75 -9.13
C ASN A 137 -42.08 -5.57 -8.50
N THR A 138 -40.79 -5.72 -8.24
CA THR A 138 -39.97 -4.70 -7.57
C THR A 138 -38.66 -4.51 -8.33
N ASP A 139 -38.38 -3.27 -8.74
CA ASP A 139 -37.13 -2.88 -9.42
C ASP A 139 -35.89 -2.90 -8.49
N THR A 140 -36.03 -3.45 -7.27
CA THR A 140 -35.02 -3.38 -6.21
C THR A 140 -34.79 -4.75 -5.56
N ASN A 141 -33.54 -5.07 -5.21
CA ASN A 141 -33.20 -6.25 -4.41
C ASN A 141 -32.76 -5.86 -2.98
N LEU A 142 -32.64 -6.86 -2.09
CA LEU A 142 -32.25 -6.64 -0.68
C LEU A 142 -30.75 -6.36 -0.49
N LEU A 143 -29.93 -6.44 -1.53
CA LEU A 143 -28.48 -6.18 -1.47
C LEU A 143 -28.15 -4.69 -1.48
N ASN A 144 -29.12 -3.83 -1.85
CA ASN A 144 -29.00 -2.37 -1.76
C ASN A 144 -27.79 -1.82 -2.55
N LYS A 145 -27.02 -0.90 -1.97
CA LYS A 145 -25.97 -0.11 -2.63
C LYS A 145 -24.64 -0.24 -1.90
N VAL A 146 -23.56 -0.13 -2.65
CA VAL A 146 -22.20 0.00 -2.11
C VAL A 146 -21.52 1.21 -2.75
N TRP A 147 -20.63 1.87 -2.01
CA TRP A 147 -19.82 2.95 -2.55
C TRP A 147 -18.45 3.02 -1.86
N TYR A 148 -17.48 3.61 -2.57
CA TYR A 148 -16.13 3.77 -2.07
C TYR A 148 -16.11 4.80 -0.93
N GLN A 149 -15.31 4.52 0.10
CA GLN A 149 -15.03 5.47 1.17
C GLN A 149 -13.60 5.99 1.07
N PRO A 150 -13.40 7.32 1.08
CA PRO A 150 -12.06 7.87 1.17
C PRO A 150 -11.41 7.50 2.50
N GLU A 151 -10.08 7.39 2.48
CA GLU A 151 -9.31 7.22 3.70
C GLU A 151 -9.34 8.48 4.56
N GLU A 152 -9.16 8.29 5.86
CA GLU A 152 -9.03 9.37 6.83
C GLU A 152 -7.61 9.47 7.35
N ILE A 153 -7.08 10.70 7.37
CA ILE A 153 -5.77 10.99 7.96
C ILE A 153 -5.88 12.13 8.97
N PHE A 154 -4.89 12.19 9.86
CA PHE A 154 -4.65 13.31 10.77
C PHE A 154 -3.39 14.06 10.31
N PRO A 155 -3.53 15.25 9.66
CA PRO A 155 -2.39 15.98 9.15
C PRO A 155 -1.46 16.45 10.28
N VAL A 156 -0.14 16.28 10.09
CA VAL A 156 0.88 16.67 11.08
C VAL A 156 0.82 18.17 11.43
N ASN A 157 0.49 19.03 10.45
CA ASN A 157 0.38 20.47 10.62
C ASN A 157 -1.08 20.95 10.80
N GLY A 158 -1.99 20.04 11.14
CA GLY A 158 -3.43 20.32 11.31
C GLY A 158 -3.84 20.52 12.77
N ILE A 159 -5.16 20.59 13.00
CA ILE A 159 -5.73 20.49 14.34
C ILE A 159 -5.64 19.02 14.78
N PRO A 160 -5.09 18.71 15.97
CA PRO A 160 -5.04 17.34 16.47
C PRO A 160 -6.43 16.68 16.42
N GLU A 161 -6.48 15.42 15.98
CA GLU A 161 -7.71 14.63 15.84
C GLU A 161 -8.76 15.19 14.87
N ALA A 162 -8.47 16.27 14.15
CA ALA A 162 -9.29 16.70 13.02
C ALA A 162 -8.99 15.78 11.82
N ARG A 163 -9.95 14.91 11.51
CA ARG A 163 -9.88 13.97 10.38
C ARG A 163 -10.00 14.70 9.04
N HIS A 164 -9.22 14.26 8.06
CA HIS A 164 -9.26 14.75 6.69
C HIS A 164 -9.42 13.58 5.73
N HIS A 165 -10.42 13.66 4.84
CA HIS A 165 -10.58 12.67 3.77
C HIS A 165 -9.54 12.86 2.68
N ILE A 166 -8.91 11.76 2.28
CA ILE A 166 -7.97 11.74 1.17
C ILE A 166 -8.22 10.56 0.24
N PHE A 167 -7.98 10.79 -1.05
CA PHE A 167 -7.90 9.73 -2.04
C PHE A 167 -6.45 9.51 -2.47
N TRP A 168 -5.79 10.60 -2.89
CA TRP A 168 -4.40 10.58 -3.31
C TRP A 168 -3.46 10.97 -2.17
N THR A 169 -2.64 10.02 -1.74
CA THR A 169 -1.49 10.28 -0.88
C THR A 169 -0.28 10.57 -1.75
N ARG A 170 0.33 11.74 -1.56
CA ARG A 170 1.52 12.15 -2.31
C ARG A 170 2.77 11.46 -1.76
N VAL A 171 3.64 10.96 -2.65
CA VAL A 171 4.98 10.50 -2.28
C VAL A 171 5.88 11.70 -1.95
N ASP A 172 6.86 11.51 -1.06
CA ASP A 172 7.80 12.56 -0.70
C ASP A 172 8.44 13.21 -1.95
N LYS A 173 8.42 14.54 -2.01
CA LYS A 173 8.86 15.30 -3.19
C LYS A 173 10.36 15.14 -3.43
N THR A 174 11.16 14.96 -2.38
CA THR A 174 12.60 14.83 -2.48
C THR A 174 12.94 13.47 -3.06
N TYR A 175 12.39 12.39 -2.49
CA TYR A 175 12.59 11.04 -3.01
C TYR A 175 12.05 10.88 -4.43
N PHE A 176 10.87 11.44 -4.75
CA PHE A 176 10.32 11.42 -6.10
C PHE A 176 11.26 12.08 -7.12
N LYS A 177 11.83 13.25 -6.79
CA LYS A 177 12.79 13.96 -7.66
C LYS A 177 14.11 13.19 -7.81
N ILE A 178 14.59 12.53 -6.76
CA ILE A 178 15.82 11.73 -6.82
C ILE A 178 15.59 10.51 -7.70
N ALA A 179 14.49 9.78 -7.47
CA ALA A 179 14.14 8.59 -8.22
C ALA A 179 13.92 8.90 -9.71
N GLY A 180 13.33 10.05 -10.05
CA GLY A 180 13.17 10.49 -11.45
C GLY A 180 14.47 10.76 -12.22
N LYS A 181 15.65 10.72 -11.55
CA LYS A 181 16.96 10.80 -12.20
C LYS A 181 17.55 9.41 -12.51
N LEU A 182 16.87 8.32 -12.15
CA LEU A 182 17.32 6.99 -12.53
C LEU A 182 17.45 6.92 -14.06
N LYS A 183 18.64 6.55 -14.52
CA LYS A 183 18.85 6.09 -15.88
C LYS A 183 18.50 4.60 -15.88
N VAL A 184 17.42 4.24 -16.56
CA VAL A 184 17.05 2.86 -16.85
C VAL A 184 17.63 2.48 -18.20
#